data_AF-A0A3A0AKU4-F1
#
_entry.id   AF-A0A3A0AKU4-F1
#
_cell.length_a   1.000
_cell.length_b   1.000
_cell.length_c   1.000
_cell.angle_alpha   90.00
_cell.angle_beta   90.00
_cell.angle_gamma   90.00
#
_symmetry.space_group_name_H-M   'P 1'
#
loop_
_entity.id
_entity.type
_entity.pdbx_description
1 polymer ?
#
loop_
_entity_poly.entity_id
_entity_poly.type
_entity_poly.pdbx_seq_one_letter_code
_entity_poly.pdbx_strand_id
1 'polypeptide(L)'
;MRVLMLSKALVTGVYQKKAEELAKLPGVELLVVTPPYWTEARVGRLELERRFTTGYELVVEPMRFNGRHHLHWYPGLGKQMRRFRPDLVHIDEEPYNWVTMHALLQAERVGARAIFFAYQNIYRRYPPPFSLFEQRIYARAAGGLAGNQDALDVLRRKGFRGRGEVIPQFGVDPDIYRPLRPPAQQPEPIVAYYGRLVPEKGVDTIIDALAQLPPPSRAVIVGAGSERTALQER
;
A
#
# COMPACT_ATOMS: atom_id res chain seq x y z
N MET A 1 -22.02 2.60 10.53
CA MET A 1 -21.04 3.56 10.00
C MET A 1 -20.67 3.16 8.58
N ARG A 2 -20.85 4.06 7.63
CA ARG A 2 -20.49 3.88 6.23
C ARG A 2 -19.07 4.37 5.98
N VAL A 3 -18.21 3.48 5.49
CA VAL A 3 -16.81 3.78 5.22
C VAL A 3 -16.56 3.65 3.72
N LEU A 4 -16.03 4.70 3.09
CA LEU A 4 -15.51 4.63 1.73
C LEU A 4 -13.99 4.56 1.78
N MET A 5 -13.39 3.47 1.30
CA MET A 5 -11.95 3.34 1.17
C MET A 5 -11.52 3.61 -0.28
N LEU A 6 -10.56 4.51 -0.47
CA LEU A 6 -9.93 4.78 -1.76
C LEU A 6 -8.51 4.22 -1.73
N SER A 7 -8.20 3.24 -2.59
CA SER A 7 -6.85 2.66 -2.63
C SER A 7 -6.50 2.14 -4.02
N LYS A 8 -5.38 2.61 -4.57
CA LYS A 8 -4.84 2.04 -5.82
C LYS A 8 -4.13 0.70 -5.61
N ALA A 9 -3.70 0.42 -4.38
CA ALA A 9 -2.96 -0.79 -4.05
C ALA A 9 -3.87 -2.04 -4.10
N LEU A 10 -5.18 -1.87 -3.89
CA LEU A 10 -6.16 -2.97 -3.95
C LEU A 10 -6.38 -3.56 -5.35
N VAL A 11 -5.65 -3.10 -6.38
CA VAL A 11 -5.49 -3.86 -7.63
C VAL A 11 -4.81 -5.20 -7.40
N THR A 12 -3.90 -5.29 -6.44
CA THR A 12 -3.27 -6.54 -6.01
C THR A 12 -4.22 -7.33 -5.12
N GLY A 13 -4.55 -8.55 -5.52
CA GLY A 13 -5.63 -9.32 -4.89
C GLY A 13 -5.40 -9.59 -3.42
N VAL A 14 -4.17 -9.90 -2.99
CA VAL A 14 -3.87 -10.24 -1.59
C VAL A 14 -4.17 -9.09 -0.62
N TYR A 15 -4.03 -7.83 -1.07
CA TYR A 15 -4.27 -6.66 -0.24
C TYR A 15 -5.76 -6.43 0.05
N GLN A 16 -6.65 -7.01 -0.77
CA GLN A 16 -8.10 -6.93 -0.59
C GLN A 16 -8.57 -7.63 0.68
N LYS A 17 -7.76 -8.54 1.25
CA LYS A 17 -8.08 -9.20 2.52
C LYS A 17 -8.35 -8.21 3.65
N LYS A 18 -7.61 -7.08 3.68
CA LYS A 18 -7.85 -5.98 4.61
C LYS A 18 -9.30 -5.47 4.54
N ALA A 19 -9.86 -5.35 3.33
CA ALA A 19 -11.22 -4.87 3.15
C ALA A 19 -12.26 -5.88 3.65
N GLU A 20 -12.05 -7.18 3.43
CA GLU A 20 -12.91 -8.22 4.02
C GLU A 20 -12.89 -8.17 5.55
N GLU A 21 -11.72 -8.05 6.17
CA GLU A 21 -11.62 -7.98 7.63
C GLU A 21 -12.27 -6.71 8.20
N LEU A 22 -12.15 -5.57 7.50
CA LEU A 22 -12.86 -4.34 7.86
C LEU A 22 -14.38 -4.50 7.72
N ALA A 23 -14.85 -5.21 6.70
CA ALA A 23 -16.27 -5.42 6.43
C ALA A 23 -16.95 -6.36 7.45
N LYS A 24 -16.18 -7.22 8.13
CA LYS A 24 -16.69 -8.08 9.22
C LYS A 24 -16.98 -7.31 10.51
N LEU A 25 -16.47 -6.08 10.65
CA LEU A 25 -16.68 -5.30 11.86
C LEU A 25 -18.18 -4.96 12.04
N PRO A 26 -18.77 -5.21 13.22
CA PRO A 26 -20.18 -4.94 13.46
C PRO A 26 -20.54 -3.47 13.16
N GLY A 27 -21.60 -3.30 12.36
CA GLY A 27 -22.10 -1.97 11.99
C GLY A 27 -21.23 -1.21 10.99
N VAL A 28 -20.22 -1.82 10.37
CA VAL A 28 -19.46 -1.23 9.25
C VAL A 28 -20.10 -1.64 7.93
N GLU A 29 -20.48 -0.65 7.14
CA GLU A 29 -20.84 -0.82 5.72
C GLU A 29 -19.69 -0.24 4.89
N LEU A 30 -19.04 -1.08 4.09
CA LEU A 30 -17.81 -0.73 3.38
C LEU A 30 -18.02 -0.64 1.87
N LEU A 31 -17.59 0.47 1.29
CA LEU A 31 -17.41 0.66 -0.15
C LEU A 31 -15.92 0.88 -0.44
N VAL A 32 -15.35 0.08 -1.34
CA VAL A 32 -13.97 0.23 -1.81
C VAL A 32 -13.98 0.78 -3.23
N VAL A 33 -13.22 1.84 -3.47
CA VAL A 33 -12.96 2.41 -4.79
C VAL A 33 -11.49 2.14 -5.18
N THR A 34 -11.31 1.45 -6.30
CA THR A 34 -10.01 1.04 -6.85
C THR A 34 -9.98 1.29 -8.37
N PRO A 35 -8.81 1.42 -9.03
CA PRO A 35 -8.76 1.55 -10.48
C PRO A 35 -8.85 0.17 -11.16
N PRO A 36 -9.10 0.12 -12.48
CA PRO A 36 -9.06 -1.14 -13.22
C PRO A 36 -7.67 -1.78 -13.28
N TYR A 37 -6.61 -0.97 -13.15
CA TYR A 37 -5.22 -1.40 -13.12
C TYR A 37 -4.34 -0.31 -12.51
N TRP A 38 -3.08 -0.64 -12.18
CA TRP A 38 -2.03 0.31 -11.84
C TRP A 38 -0.78 0.06 -12.69
N THR A 39 -0.21 1.10 -13.29
CA THR A 39 1.08 1.01 -13.97
C THR A 39 2.20 1.32 -12.98
N GLU A 40 2.93 0.29 -12.56
CA GLU A 40 4.05 0.42 -11.62
C GLU A 40 5.38 0.53 -12.37
N ALA A 41 6.24 1.45 -11.94
CA ALA A 41 7.53 1.67 -12.57
C ALA A 41 8.39 0.41 -12.43
N ARG A 42 9.02 -0.04 -13.53
CA ARG A 42 9.87 -1.25 -13.61
C ARG A 42 9.15 -2.60 -13.39
N VAL A 43 7.86 -2.60 -13.06
CA VAL A 43 7.04 -3.82 -12.95
C VAL A 43 6.08 -3.94 -14.14
N GLY A 44 5.53 -2.82 -14.60
CA GLY A 44 4.55 -2.80 -15.68
C GLY A 44 3.12 -2.69 -15.17
N ARG A 45 2.17 -3.17 -15.96
CA ARG A 45 0.74 -3.03 -15.69
C ARG A 45 0.25 -4.14 -14.76
N LEU A 46 -0.26 -3.75 -13.59
CA LEU A 46 -0.91 -4.61 -12.61
C LEU A 46 -2.43 -4.50 -12.79
N GLU A 47 -3.06 -5.50 -13.39
CA GLU A 47 -4.52 -5.55 -13.54
C GLU A 47 -5.19 -5.77 -12.18
N LEU A 48 -6.41 -5.25 -12.03
CA LEU A 48 -7.24 -5.52 -10.86
C LEU A 48 -7.58 -7.01 -10.77
N GLU A 49 -6.97 -7.68 -9.82
CA GLU A 49 -7.39 -9.01 -9.38
C GLU A 49 -8.69 -8.90 -8.57
N ARG A 50 -9.49 -9.97 -8.49
CA ARG A 50 -10.65 -10.06 -7.58
C ARG A 50 -10.51 -11.35 -6.80
N ARG A 51 -9.81 -11.26 -5.67
CA ARG A 51 -9.50 -12.43 -4.82
C ARG A 51 -10.26 -12.43 -3.51
N PHE A 52 -10.36 -11.28 -2.84
CA PHE A 52 -10.99 -11.15 -1.53
C PHE A 52 -12.00 -10.00 -1.56
N THR A 53 -13.15 -10.23 -2.19
CA THR A 53 -14.15 -9.18 -2.44
C THR A 53 -15.50 -9.49 -1.80
N THR A 54 -15.50 -10.20 -0.67
CA THR A 54 -16.72 -10.58 0.06
C THR A 54 -17.01 -9.63 1.22
N GLY A 55 -18.30 -9.30 1.42
CA GLY A 55 -18.76 -8.50 2.56
C GLY A 55 -18.74 -6.99 2.35
N TYR A 56 -18.20 -6.49 1.24
CA TYR A 56 -18.17 -5.06 0.91
C TYR A 56 -18.45 -4.82 -0.57
N GLU A 57 -18.85 -3.59 -0.93
CA GLU A 57 -19.01 -3.20 -2.34
C GLU A 57 -17.66 -2.82 -2.94
N LEU A 58 -17.25 -3.46 -4.04
CA LEU A 58 -16.07 -3.07 -4.80
C LEU A 58 -16.47 -2.31 -6.06
N VAL A 59 -16.12 -1.03 -6.13
CA VAL A 59 -16.33 -0.16 -7.28
C VAL A 59 -15.02 0.10 -8.01
N VAL A 60 -15.05 -0.13 -9.31
CA VAL A 60 -13.94 0.17 -10.21
C VAL A 60 -14.17 1.50 -10.88
N GLU A 61 -13.30 2.47 -10.63
CA GLU A 61 -13.35 3.81 -11.23
C GLU A 61 -12.16 4.05 -12.16
N PRO A 62 -12.36 4.58 -13.38
CA PRO A 62 -11.26 5.02 -14.22
C PRO A 62 -10.39 6.05 -13.50
N MET A 63 -9.07 5.95 -13.70
CA MET A 63 -8.08 6.85 -13.11
C MET A 63 -7.43 7.70 -14.20
N ARG A 64 -7.31 9.02 -13.94
CA ARG A 64 -6.50 9.92 -14.78
C ARG A 64 -5.06 9.94 -14.26
N PHE A 65 -4.10 10.01 -15.18
CA PHE A 65 -2.66 9.96 -14.90
C PHE A 65 -2.21 8.69 -14.15
N ASN A 66 -2.78 7.54 -14.50
CA ASN A 66 -2.36 6.25 -13.94
C ASN A 66 -0.83 6.04 -14.09
N GLY A 67 -0.22 5.47 -13.05
CA GLY A 67 1.23 5.33 -12.92
C GLY A 67 1.96 6.58 -12.45
N ARG A 68 1.31 7.76 -12.42
CA ARG A 68 1.89 8.98 -11.83
C ARG A 68 1.52 9.08 -10.35
N HIS A 69 2.37 8.54 -9.48
CA HIS A 69 2.14 8.47 -8.03
C HIS A 69 1.58 9.77 -7.42
N HIS A 70 2.13 10.94 -7.78
CA HIS A 70 1.76 12.20 -7.14
C HIS A 70 0.57 12.95 -7.74
N LEU A 71 0.16 12.63 -8.97
CA LEU A 71 -0.76 13.46 -9.76
C LEU A 71 -2.05 12.75 -10.17
N HIS A 72 -2.15 11.45 -9.95
CA HIS A 72 -3.33 10.69 -10.34
C HIS A 72 -4.57 11.08 -9.53
N TRP A 73 -5.75 10.82 -10.09
CA TRP A 73 -7.04 11.05 -9.43
C TRP A 73 -8.18 10.29 -10.12
N TYR A 74 -9.34 10.28 -9.47
CA TYR A 74 -10.53 9.52 -9.89
C TYR A 74 -11.70 10.46 -10.21
N PRO A 75 -12.07 10.64 -11.48
CA PRO A 75 -13.15 11.54 -11.87
C PRO A 75 -14.52 11.18 -11.27
N GLY A 76 -14.83 9.88 -11.16
CA GLY A 76 -16.10 9.41 -10.60
C GLY A 76 -16.17 9.45 -9.07
N LEU A 77 -15.08 9.73 -8.36
CA LEU A 77 -15.04 9.63 -6.89
C LEU A 77 -16.13 10.44 -6.19
N GLY A 78 -16.37 11.67 -6.64
CA GLY A 78 -17.42 12.52 -6.07
C GLY A 78 -18.83 11.95 -6.30
N LYS A 79 -19.08 11.27 -7.43
CA LYS A 79 -20.35 10.58 -7.70
C LYS A 79 -20.54 9.41 -6.74
N GLN A 80 -19.49 8.63 -6.52
CA GLN A 80 -19.52 7.50 -5.58
C GLN A 80 -19.76 7.96 -4.14
N MET A 81 -19.07 9.01 -3.70
CA MET A 81 -19.28 9.60 -2.38
C MET A 81 -20.71 10.13 -2.19
N ARG A 82 -21.30 10.80 -3.19
CA ARG A 82 -22.70 11.25 -3.10
C ARG A 82 -23.70 10.10 -3.06
N ARG A 83 -23.47 9.05 -3.85
CA ARG A 83 -24.33 7.85 -3.87
C ARG A 83 -24.29 7.13 -2.52
N PHE A 84 -23.09 6.89 -2.01
CA PHE A 84 -22.87 6.10 -0.80
C PHE A 84 -23.14 6.88 0.48
N ARG A 85 -22.88 8.21 0.46
CA ARG A 85 -22.92 9.11 1.63
C ARG A 85 -22.09 8.57 2.81
N PRO A 86 -20.76 8.42 2.66
CA PRO A 86 -19.93 7.88 3.72
C PRO A 86 -19.94 8.77 4.96
N ASP A 87 -19.84 8.15 6.14
CA ASP A 87 -19.54 8.86 7.39
C ASP A 87 -18.02 9.11 7.51
N LEU A 88 -17.23 8.19 6.95
CA LEU A 88 -15.76 8.20 6.93
C LEU A 88 -15.21 7.86 5.55
N VAL A 89 -14.23 8.63 5.10
CA VAL A 89 -13.41 8.36 3.91
C VAL A 89 -12.01 7.95 4.36
N HIS A 90 -11.64 6.69 4.10
CA HIS A 90 -10.30 6.16 4.31
C HIS A 90 -9.49 6.30 3.03
N ILE A 91 -8.59 7.29 3.00
CA ILE A 91 -7.75 7.58 1.86
C ILE A 91 -6.41 6.84 2.03
N ASP A 92 -6.25 5.71 1.38
CA ASP A 92 -5.07 4.84 1.48
C ASP A 92 -3.92 5.35 0.60
N GLU A 93 -3.61 6.64 0.71
CA GLU A 93 -2.65 7.40 -0.11
C GLU A 93 -1.96 8.51 0.68
N GLU A 94 -0.72 8.81 0.31
CA GLU A 94 0.16 9.78 0.97
C GLU A 94 -0.43 11.21 1.00
N PRO A 95 -0.21 11.99 2.08
CA PRO A 95 -0.80 13.31 2.27
C PRO A 95 -0.26 14.40 1.33
N TYR A 96 0.86 14.16 0.63
CA TYR A 96 1.37 15.09 -0.38
C TYR A 96 0.81 14.82 -1.79
N ASN A 97 0.09 13.72 -2.01
CA ASN A 97 -0.41 13.38 -3.34
C ASN A 97 -1.71 14.13 -3.68
N TRP A 98 -1.89 14.46 -4.97
CA TRP A 98 -3.12 15.09 -5.46
C TRP A 98 -4.37 14.23 -5.20
N VAL A 99 -4.28 12.91 -5.35
CA VAL A 99 -5.40 12.00 -5.08
C VAL A 99 -5.97 12.18 -3.67
N THR A 100 -5.10 12.42 -2.68
CA THR A 100 -5.48 12.58 -1.27
C THR A 100 -6.19 13.92 -1.06
N MET A 101 -5.66 14.98 -1.64
CA MET A 101 -6.29 16.30 -1.62
C MET A 101 -7.64 16.29 -2.35
N HIS A 102 -7.72 15.65 -3.52
CA HIS A 102 -8.95 15.44 -4.28
C HIS A 102 -10.00 14.69 -3.46
N ALA A 103 -9.63 13.55 -2.85
CA ALA A 103 -10.53 12.75 -2.03
C ALA A 103 -11.03 13.52 -0.78
N LEU A 104 -10.14 14.25 -0.12
CA LEU A 104 -10.51 15.13 1.00
C LEU A 104 -11.55 16.18 0.57
N LEU A 105 -11.33 16.87 -0.55
CA LEU A 105 -12.29 17.85 -1.06
C LEU A 105 -13.66 17.23 -1.38
N GLN A 106 -13.70 16.00 -1.91
CA GLN A 106 -14.97 15.31 -2.14
C GLN A 106 -15.64 14.88 -0.84
N ALA A 107 -14.87 14.45 0.17
CA ALA A 107 -15.37 14.09 1.49
C ALA A 107 -16.03 15.29 2.18
N GLU A 108 -15.38 16.47 2.14
CA GLU A 108 -15.91 17.72 2.68
C GLU A 108 -17.26 18.09 2.04
N ARG A 109 -17.42 17.90 0.73
CA ARG A 109 -18.67 18.21 0.00
C ARG A 109 -19.85 17.34 0.42
N VAL A 110 -19.61 16.14 0.94
CA VAL A 110 -20.66 15.23 1.41
C VAL A 110 -20.75 15.20 2.94
N GLY A 111 -19.98 16.05 3.64
CA GLY A 111 -19.97 16.11 5.11
C GLY A 111 -19.26 14.94 5.80
N ALA A 112 -18.47 14.14 5.07
CA ALA A 112 -17.77 13.00 5.62
C ALA A 112 -16.46 13.41 6.32
N ARG A 113 -16.07 12.69 7.37
CA ARG A 113 -14.71 12.78 7.93
C ARG A 113 -13.73 12.06 7.01
N ALA A 114 -12.48 12.51 6.95
CA ALA A 114 -11.45 11.85 6.16
C ALA A 114 -10.25 11.48 7.02
N ILE A 115 -9.68 10.30 6.77
CA ILE A 115 -8.37 9.88 7.28
C ILE A 115 -7.47 9.55 6.09
N PHE A 116 -6.16 9.72 6.25
CA PHE A 116 -5.17 9.40 5.23
C PHE A 116 -4.17 8.36 5.71
N PHE A 117 -3.40 7.79 4.79
CA PHE A 117 -2.31 6.87 5.09
C PHE A 117 -0.96 7.49 4.70
N ALA A 118 0.11 7.19 5.44
CA ALA A 118 1.47 7.61 5.12
C ALA A 118 2.48 6.49 5.38
N TYR A 119 3.41 6.30 4.45
CA TYR A 119 4.53 5.36 4.55
C TYR A 119 5.89 6.06 4.44
N GLN A 120 5.92 7.32 4.03
CA GLN A 120 7.13 8.13 3.90
C GLN A 120 7.84 8.31 5.25
N ASN A 121 8.82 7.45 5.51
CA ASN A 121 9.65 7.47 6.71
C ASN A 121 10.93 8.31 6.57
N ILE A 122 11.19 8.89 5.39
CA ILE A 122 12.30 9.83 5.17
C ILE A 122 11.75 11.26 5.12
N TYR A 123 12.30 12.15 5.93
CA TYR A 123 11.92 13.56 5.89
C TYR A 123 12.30 14.20 4.56
N ARG A 124 11.29 14.66 3.80
CA ARG A 124 11.45 15.41 2.55
C ARG A 124 10.67 16.71 2.60
N ARG A 125 11.25 17.79 2.08
CA ARG A 125 10.55 19.06 1.83
C ARG A 125 10.06 19.06 0.40
N TYR A 126 8.75 19.17 0.21
CA TYR A 126 8.16 19.24 -1.12
C TYR A 126 7.94 20.69 -1.55
N PRO A 127 8.13 21.01 -2.84
CA PRO A 127 7.74 22.31 -3.37
C PRO A 127 6.20 22.41 -3.46
N PRO A 128 5.65 23.63 -3.55
CA PRO A 128 4.27 23.82 -3.99
C PRO A 128 4.01 23.13 -5.35
N PRO A 129 2.81 22.58 -5.58
CA PRO A 129 1.64 22.62 -4.69
C PRO A 129 1.62 21.50 -3.64
N PHE A 130 2.54 20.54 -3.67
CA PHE A 130 2.50 19.34 -2.82
C PHE A 130 2.59 19.64 -1.32
N SER A 131 3.42 20.62 -0.93
CA SER A 131 3.47 21.09 0.46
C SER A 131 2.18 21.77 0.91
N LEU A 132 1.45 22.43 0.00
CA LEU A 132 0.15 23.03 0.30
C LEU A 132 -0.92 21.95 0.48
N PHE A 133 -0.85 20.86 -0.30
CA PHE A 133 -1.70 19.68 -0.10
C PHE A 133 -1.48 19.08 1.28
N GLU A 134 -0.22 18.80 1.65
CA GLU A 134 0.12 18.28 2.99
C GLU A 134 -0.44 19.17 4.09
N GLN A 135 -0.18 20.48 4.04
CA GLN A 135 -0.63 21.42 5.07
C GLN A 135 -2.15 21.42 5.22
N ARG A 136 -2.89 21.42 4.10
CA ARG A 136 -4.35 21.38 4.15
C ARG A 136 -4.88 20.04 4.66
N ILE A 137 -4.29 18.93 4.24
CA ILE A 137 -4.67 17.60 4.71
C ILE A 137 -4.41 17.48 6.22
N TYR A 138 -3.25 17.96 6.70
CA TYR A 138 -2.94 17.95 8.13
C TYR A 138 -3.89 18.80 8.97
N ALA A 139 -4.38 19.92 8.42
CA ALA A 139 -5.31 20.80 9.10
C ALA A 139 -6.76 20.28 9.10
N ARG A 140 -7.14 19.41 8.16
CA ARG A 140 -8.55 19.07 7.88
C ARG A 140 -8.90 17.60 8.07
N ALA A 141 -7.94 16.69 7.96
CA ALA A 141 -8.17 15.27 8.19
C ALA A 141 -8.49 15.01 9.67
N ALA A 142 -9.41 14.09 9.93
CA ALA A 142 -9.78 13.64 11.27
C ALA A 142 -8.66 12.82 11.94
N GLY A 143 -7.75 12.25 11.15
CA GLY A 143 -6.61 11.48 11.61
C GLY A 143 -5.72 11.01 10.48
N GLY A 144 -4.56 10.47 10.83
CA GLY A 144 -3.59 9.89 9.91
C GLY A 144 -3.14 8.52 10.41
N LEU A 145 -3.05 7.56 9.49
CA LEU A 145 -2.45 6.25 9.71
C LEU A 145 -1.03 6.27 9.18
N ALA A 146 -0.08 5.86 10.01
CA ALA A 146 1.32 5.72 9.62
C ALA A 146 1.69 4.24 9.56
N GLY A 147 2.38 3.82 8.51
CA GLY A 147 2.79 2.41 8.35
C GLY A 147 3.79 1.92 9.38
N ASN A 148 4.55 2.83 9.99
CA ASN A 148 5.51 2.58 11.06
C ASN A 148 5.73 3.85 11.91
N GLN A 149 6.51 3.74 12.99
CA GLN A 149 6.80 4.84 13.89
C GLN A 149 7.57 5.98 13.18
N ASP A 150 8.56 5.65 12.34
CA ASP A 150 9.35 6.66 11.61
C ASP A 150 8.49 7.53 10.70
N ALA A 151 7.51 6.94 10.00
CA ALA A 151 6.56 7.67 9.16
C ALA A 151 5.68 8.60 10.01
N LEU A 152 5.23 8.16 11.19
CA LEU A 152 4.50 9.04 12.12
C LEU A 152 5.37 10.20 12.58
N ASP A 153 6.63 9.95 12.91
CA ASP A 153 7.57 10.98 13.35
C ASP A 153 7.84 12.00 12.22
N VAL A 154 7.91 11.56 10.96
CA VAL A 154 7.96 12.45 9.80
C VAL A 154 6.70 13.31 9.69
N LEU A 155 5.50 12.75 9.87
CA LEU A 155 4.25 13.52 9.88
C LEU A 155 4.26 14.58 10.98
N ARG A 156 4.66 14.21 12.20
CA ARG A 156 4.78 15.14 13.35
C ARG A 156 5.77 16.26 13.04
N ARG A 157 6.95 15.91 12.52
CA ARG A 157 8.00 16.88 12.13
C ARG A 157 7.54 17.81 11.01
N LYS A 158 6.64 17.36 10.13
CA LYS A 158 6.02 18.17 9.08
C LYS A 158 4.80 18.99 9.55
N GLY A 159 4.41 18.87 10.83
CA GLY A 159 3.38 19.69 11.44
C GLY A 159 2.00 19.04 11.53
N PHE A 160 1.86 17.74 11.28
CA PHE A 160 0.60 17.05 11.53
C PHE A 160 0.34 16.95 13.05
N ARG A 161 -0.70 17.66 13.52
CA ARG A 161 -1.09 17.70 14.94
C ARG A 161 -2.33 16.88 15.27
N GLY A 162 -3.00 16.30 14.27
CA GLY A 162 -4.18 15.46 14.45
C GLY A 162 -3.87 14.12 15.12
N ARG A 163 -4.91 13.30 15.32
CA ARG A 163 -4.74 11.93 15.81
C ARG A 163 -3.92 11.13 14.81
N GLY A 164 -2.84 10.51 15.27
CA GLY A 164 -1.94 9.70 14.45
C GLY A 164 -1.79 8.33 15.09
N GLU A 165 -2.02 7.27 14.30
CA GLU A 165 -1.92 5.89 14.77
C GLU A 165 -0.93 5.12 13.90
N VAL A 166 -0.10 4.28 14.51
CA VAL A 166 0.81 3.39 13.77
C VAL A 166 0.08 2.10 13.47
N ILE A 167 -0.34 1.94 12.22
CA ILE A 167 -1.05 0.76 11.71
C ILE A 167 -0.42 0.39 10.36
N PRO A 168 0.16 -0.82 10.21
CA PRO A 168 0.68 -1.27 8.93
C PRO A 168 -0.36 -1.16 7.81
N GLN A 169 0.08 -0.79 6.60
CA GLN A 169 -0.86 -0.57 5.48
C GLN A 169 -1.68 -1.83 5.19
N PHE A 170 -1.01 -2.98 5.18
CA PHE A 170 -1.59 -4.29 4.96
C PHE A 170 -1.10 -5.24 6.06
N GLY A 171 -1.97 -6.18 6.42
CA GLY A 171 -1.62 -7.28 7.32
C GLY A 171 -1.14 -8.51 6.55
N VAL A 172 -0.71 -9.52 7.31
CA VAL A 172 -0.53 -10.89 6.83
C VAL A 172 -1.73 -11.72 7.25
N ASP A 173 -2.11 -12.70 6.42
CA ASP A 173 -3.16 -13.65 6.78
C ASP A 173 -2.62 -14.67 7.81
N PRO A 174 -3.12 -14.68 9.06
CA PRO A 174 -2.59 -15.58 10.09
C PRO A 174 -2.93 -17.05 9.87
N ASP A 175 -3.91 -17.37 9.00
CA ASP A 175 -4.22 -18.76 8.66
C ASP A 175 -3.18 -19.34 7.69
N ILE A 176 -2.58 -18.48 6.86
CA ILE A 176 -1.49 -18.80 5.94
C ILE A 176 -0.13 -18.66 6.64
N TYR A 177 0.10 -17.51 7.27
CA TYR A 177 1.35 -17.12 7.91
C TYR A 177 1.26 -17.35 9.41
N ARG A 178 1.38 -18.62 9.79
CA ARG A 178 1.53 -19.05 11.18
C ARG A 178 2.81 -19.85 11.34
N PRO A 179 3.41 -19.86 12.54
CA PRO A 179 4.48 -20.80 12.84
C PRO A 179 4.01 -22.22 12.55
N LEU A 180 4.58 -22.84 11.52
CA LEU A 180 4.49 -24.28 11.33
C LEU A 180 5.46 -24.94 12.32
N ARG A 181 5.24 -26.22 12.66
CA ARG A 181 6.25 -26.98 13.43
C ARG A 181 7.62 -26.75 12.78
N PRO A 182 8.68 -26.49 13.56
CA PRO A 182 10.01 -26.33 13.00
C PRO A 182 10.25 -27.52 12.07
N PRO A 183 10.60 -27.29 10.78
CA PRO A 183 11.02 -28.40 9.95
C PRO A 183 12.14 -29.14 10.70
N ALA A 184 12.19 -30.47 10.54
CA ALA A 184 13.33 -31.23 11.04
C ALA A 184 14.62 -30.49 10.66
N GLN A 185 15.55 -30.36 11.61
CA GLN A 185 16.81 -29.67 11.39
C GLN A 185 17.38 -30.15 10.06
N GLN A 186 17.42 -29.25 9.06
CA GLN A 186 18.07 -29.58 7.81
C GLN A 186 19.55 -29.73 8.17
N PRO A 187 20.22 -30.80 7.70
CA PRO A 187 21.62 -31.02 8.01
C PRO A 187 22.52 -29.87 7.51
N GLU A 188 22.01 -29.02 6.61
CA GLU A 188 22.77 -28.00 5.90
C GLU A 188 22.07 -26.63 5.99
N PRO A 189 22.82 -25.52 6.15
CA PRO A 189 22.26 -24.18 6.15
C PRO A 189 21.77 -23.79 4.76
N ILE A 190 20.58 -23.18 4.68
CA ILE A 190 19.98 -22.69 3.44
C ILE A 190 19.84 -21.18 3.53
N VAL A 191 20.41 -20.47 2.56
CA VAL A 191 20.18 -19.02 2.39
C VAL A 191 18.93 -18.83 1.54
N ALA A 192 17.90 -18.17 2.08
CA ALA A 192 16.66 -17.93 1.34
C ALA A 192 16.50 -16.44 1.01
N TYR A 193 16.19 -16.15 -0.25
CA TYR A 193 15.83 -14.81 -0.72
C TYR A 193 14.44 -14.83 -1.34
N TYR A 194 13.56 -13.95 -0.87
CA TYR A 194 12.24 -13.71 -1.45
C TYR A 194 12.08 -12.22 -1.75
N GLY A 195 12.01 -11.86 -3.03
CA GLY A 195 11.91 -10.45 -3.40
C GLY A 195 12.08 -10.17 -4.89
N ARG A 196 12.10 -8.87 -5.23
CA ARG A 196 12.35 -8.43 -6.62
C ARG A 196 13.78 -8.73 -7.02
N LEU A 197 14.00 -9.13 -8.28
CA LEU A 197 15.33 -9.39 -8.84
C LEU A 197 15.78 -8.15 -9.63
N VAL A 198 16.26 -7.15 -8.90
CA VAL A 198 16.71 -5.85 -9.44
C VAL A 198 18.05 -5.48 -8.77
N PRO A 199 18.89 -4.65 -9.41
CA PRO A 199 20.27 -4.44 -8.97
C PRO A 199 20.37 -3.97 -7.51
N GLU A 200 19.43 -3.13 -7.08
CA GLU A 200 19.44 -2.58 -5.72
C GLU A 200 19.09 -3.62 -4.63
N LYS A 201 18.77 -4.87 -5.01
CA LYS A 201 18.52 -5.98 -4.10
C LYS A 201 19.73 -6.88 -3.85
N GLY A 202 20.80 -6.76 -4.64
CA GLY A 202 22.08 -7.41 -4.37
C GLY A 202 22.01 -8.95 -4.35
N VAL A 203 21.17 -9.56 -5.19
CA VAL A 203 21.01 -11.02 -5.23
C VAL A 203 22.26 -11.69 -5.81
N ASP A 204 22.95 -11.01 -6.72
CA ASP A 204 24.28 -11.37 -7.21
C ASP A 204 25.29 -11.57 -6.07
N THR A 205 25.27 -10.69 -5.07
CA THR A 205 26.15 -10.77 -3.89
C THR A 205 25.87 -12.04 -3.09
N ILE A 206 24.60 -12.48 -3.01
CA ILE A 206 24.25 -13.75 -2.35
C ILE A 206 24.85 -14.93 -3.11
N ILE A 207 24.79 -14.92 -4.45
CA ILE A 207 25.33 -15.99 -5.30
C ILE A 207 26.86 -16.05 -5.17
N ASP A 208 27.53 -14.90 -5.29
CA ASP A 208 28.99 -14.79 -5.18
C ASP A 208 29.52 -15.22 -3.81
N ALA A 209 28.79 -14.89 -2.75
CA ALA A 209 29.14 -15.33 -1.40
C ALA A 209 28.95 -16.84 -1.24
N LEU A 210 27.89 -17.41 -1.81
CA LEU A 210 27.63 -18.86 -1.76
C LEU A 210 28.73 -19.66 -2.46
N ALA A 211 29.26 -19.15 -3.59
CA ALA A 211 30.34 -19.79 -4.33
C ALA A 211 31.68 -19.88 -3.57
N GLN A 212 31.85 -19.06 -2.53
CA GLN A 212 33.04 -19.05 -1.68
C GLN A 212 32.92 -19.96 -0.44
N LEU A 213 31.74 -20.53 -0.19
CA LEU A 213 31.50 -21.40 0.97
C LEU A 213 31.84 -22.88 0.64
N PRO A 214 32.31 -23.66 1.63
CA PRO A 214 32.53 -25.09 1.44
C PRO A 214 31.19 -25.82 1.22
N PRO A 215 31.14 -26.79 0.27
CA PRO A 215 29.94 -27.59 0.08
C PRO A 215 29.70 -28.54 1.27
N PRO A 216 28.43 -28.84 1.59
CA PRO A 216 27.23 -28.41 0.86
C PRO A 216 26.71 -27.04 1.33
N SER A 217 26.51 -26.12 0.37
CA SER A 217 25.95 -24.79 0.59
C SER A 217 24.84 -24.54 -0.42
N ARG A 218 23.64 -24.15 0.05
CA ARG A 218 22.47 -23.97 -0.81
C ARG A 218 21.83 -22.60 -0.65
N ALA A 219 21.45 -21.98 -1.77
CA ALA A 219 20.56 -20.84 -1.78
C ALA A 219 19.23 -21.18 -2.47
N VAL A 220 18.13 -20.61 -1.97
CA VAL A 220 16.81 -20.65 -2.59
C VAL A 220 16.39 -19.20 -2.87
N ILE A 221 16.35 -18.84 -4.15
CA ILE A 221 16.03 -17.48 -4.61
C ILE A 221 14.69 -17.53 -5.32
N VAL A 222 13.70 -16.81 -4.78
CA VAL A 222 12.34 -16.72 -5.34
C VAL A 222 12.03 -15.26 -5.63
N GLY A 223 11.78 -14.97 -6.90
CA GLY A 223 11.55 -13.60 -7.33
C GLY A 223 11.39 -13.45 -8.83
N ALA A 224 11.08 -12.22 -9.23
CA ALA A 224 11.09 -11.77 -10.61
C ALA A 224 11.64 -10.34 -10.68
N GLY A 225 12.20 -9.98 -11.83
CA GLY A 225 12.73 -8.64 -12.08
C GLY A 225 13.70 -8.63 -13.25
N SER A 226 14.24 -7.45 -13.56
CA SER A 226 15.12 -7.22 -14.71
C SER A 226 16.40 -8.05 -14.69
N GLU A 227 16.88 -8.47 -13.53
CA GLU A 227 18.12 -9.24 -13.39
C GLU A 227 17.92 -10.76 -13.47
N ARG A 228 16.68 -11.24 -13.63
CA ARG A 228 16.39 -12.68 -13.54
C ARG A 228 17.30 -13.52 -14.46
N THR A 229 17.41 -13.16 -15.73
CA THR A 229 18.23 -13.91 -16.70
C THR A 229 19.70 -13.88 -16.31
N ALA A 230 20.25 -12.69 -16.00
CA ALA A 230 21.64 -12.54 -15.62
C ALA A 230 21.99 -13.32 -14.33
N LEU A 231 21.08 -13.38 -13.36
CA LEU A 231 21.26 -14.16 -12.13
C LEU A 231 21.17 -15.68 -12.35
N GLN A 232 20.48 -16.14 -13.40
CA GLN A 232 20.40 -17.57 -13.75
C GLN A 232 21.63 -18.08 -14.50
N GLU A 233 22.34 -17.18 -15.18
CA GLU A 233 23.56 -17.47 -15.95
C GLU A 233 24.84 -17.36 -15.11
N ARG A 234 24.74 -16.80 -13.89
CA ARG A 234 25.85 -16.60 -12.96
C ARG A 234 26.10 -17.85 -12.11
#